data_AF-Q4N7X9-F1
#
_entry.id   AF-Q4N7X9-F1
#
_cell.length_a   1.000
_cell.length_b   1.000
_cell.length_c   1.000
_cell.angle_alpha   90.00
_cell.angle_beta   90.00
_cell.angle_gamma   90.00
#
_symmetry.space_group_name_H-M   'P 1'
#
loop_
_entity.id
_entity.type
_entity.pdbx_description
1 polymer ?
#
loop_
_entity_poly.entity_id
_entity_poly.type
_entity_poly.pdbx_seq_one_letter_code
_entity_poly.pdbx_strand_id
1 'polypeptide(L)'
;MCLDVEGLSVVYSLMYSLEYLERGLISGDVKFEDYTTECNSLLNSSKLLKQPKHYFQQFANDFGLNFQLAINRINIGSPDNHTSQQDVGIFDLSGNFITLIDALKLGISNSNQLYVMLCEMLRSIELSDKCFSGPDFWPRFKLEKLTFWEQKLLTQEELTSEQTTQFLSDMESTYYIYRQHLTQH
;
A
#
# COMPACT_ATOMS: atom_id res chain seq x y z
N MET A 1 -17.14 5.01 -35.55
CA MET A 1 -17.70 3.78 -36.16
C MET A 1 -18.76 3.29 -35.20
N CYS A 2 -20.02 3.19 -35.63
CA CYS A 2 -21.10 2.75 -34.73
C CYS A 2 -20.93 1.24 -34.53
N LEU A 3 -20.65 0.81 -33.29
CA LEU A 3 -20.57 -0.61 -32.96
C LEU A 3 -21.96 -1.25 -33.10
N ASP A 4 -21.99 -2.51 -33.54
CA ASP A 4 -23.18 -3.35 -33.52
C ASP A 4 -23.53 -3.79 -32.09
N VAL A 5 -24.67 -4.46 -31.93
CA VAL A 5 -25.14 -4.94 -30.62
C VAL A 5 -24.13 -5.88 -29.96
N GLU A 6 -23.42 -6.67 -30.76
CA GLU A 6 -22.35 -7.55 -30.28
C GLU A 6 -21.17 -6.72 -29.74
N GLY A 7 -20.69 -5.72 -30.47
CA GLY A 7 -19.64 -4.81 -30.02
C GLY A 7 -20.00 -4.06 -28.74
N LEU A 8 -21.25 -3.62 -28.60
CA LEU A 8 -21.73 -2.99 -27.36
C LEU A 8 -21.71 -3.96 -26.18
N SER A 9 -22.06 -5.23 -26.38
CA SER A 9 -22.02 -6.26 -25.34
C SER A 9 -20.58 -6.60 -24.90
N VAL A 10 -19.64 -6.57 -25.84
CA VAL A 10 -18.21 -6.75 -25.56
C VAL A 10 -17.67 -5.57 -24.74
N VAL A 11 -18.03 -4.33 -25.10
CA VAL A 11 -17.63 -3.15 -24.32
C VAL A 11 -18.19 -3.21 -22.90
N TYR A 12 -19.47 -3.57 -22.75
CA TYR A 12 -20.09 -3.70 -21.43
C TYR A 12 -19.42 -4.77 -20.57
N SER A 13 -19.24 -5.98 -21.11
CA SER A 13 -18.65 -7.10 -20.36
C SER A 13 -17.20 -6.81 -19.95
N LEU A 14 -16.43 -6.18 -20.84
CA LEU A 14 -15.07 -5.70 -20.55
C LEU A 14 -15.07 -4.70 -19.40
N MET A 15 -15.88 -3.63 -19.49
CA MET A 15 -15.92 -2.58 -18.47
C MET A 15 -16.40 -3.11 -17.13
N TYR A 16 -17.43 -3.97 -17.12
CA TYR A 16 -17.94 -4.60 -15.91
C TYR A 16 -16.88 -5.50 -15.25
N SER A 17 -16.21 -6.34 -16.03
CA SER A 17 -15.16 -7.25 -15.53
C SER A 17 -13.99 -6.46 -14.94
N LEU A 18 -13.57 -5.38 -15.61
CA LEU A 18 -12.49 -4.53 -15.13
C LEU A 18 -12.88 -3.78 -13.86
N GLU A 19 -14.09 -3.23 -13.80
CA GLU A 19 -14.61 -2.56 -12.59
C GLU A 19 -14.66 -3.52 -11.39
N TYR A 20 -15.13 -4.75 -11.61
CA TYR A 20 -15.19 -5.77 -10.57
C TYR A 20 -13.79 -6.19 -10.11
N LEU A 21 -12.87 -6.36 -11.05
CA LEU A 21 -11.47 -6.72 -10.77
C LEU A 21 -10.77 -5.64 -9.93
N GLU A 22 -10.96 -4.35 -10.26
CA GLU A 22 -10.43 -3.22 -9.47
C GLU A 22 -11.02 -3.21 -8.04
N ARG A 23 -12.34 -3.44 -7.89
CA ARG A 23 -12.97 -3.52 -6.56
C ARG A 23 -12.45 -4.69 -5.74
N GLY A 24 -12.23 -5.85 -6.38
CA GLY A 24 -11.64 -7.02 -5.74
C GLY A 24 -10.21 -6.77 -5.25
N LEU A 25 -9.40 -6.03 -6.01
CA LEU A 25 -8.08 -5.61 -5.57
C LEU A 25 -8.15 -4.65 -4.37
N ILE A 26 -9.02 -3.63 -4.42
CA ILE A 26 -9.20 -2.65 -3.33
C ILE A 26 -9.71 -3.32 -2.04
N SER A 27 -10.62 -4.30 -2.18
CA SER A 27 -11.22 -5.01 -1.04
C SER A 27 -10.29 -6.07 -0.46
N GLY A 28 -9.23 -6.45 -1.18
CA GLY A 28 -8.28 -7.51 -0.79
C GLY A 28 -8.76 -8.93 -1.10
N ASP A 29 -9.83 -9.09 -1.87
CA ASP A 29 -10.39 -10.39 -2.27
C ASP A 29 -9.55 -11.07 -3.38
N VAL A 30 -8.77 -10.28 -4.13
CA VAL A 30 -7.94 -10.74 -5.25
C VAL A 30 -6.47 -10.45 -4.96
N LYS A 31 -5.60 -11.44 -5.14
CA LYS A 31 -4.15 -11.29 -5.00
C LYS A 31 -3.58 -10.47 -6.16
N PHE A 32 -2.52 -9.71 -5.90
CA PHE A 32 -1.91 -8.84 -6.91
C PHE A 32 -1.37 -9.59 -8.14
N GLU A 33 -0.79 -10.78 -7.94
CA GLU A 33 -0.27 -11.63 -9.03
C GLU A 33 -1.39 -12.06 -10.00
N ASP A 34 -2.52 -12.51 -9.44
CA ASP A 34 -3.71 -12.92 -10.19
C ASP A 34 -4.36 -11.70 -10.88
N TYR A 35 -4.47 -10.58 -10.15
CA TYR A 35 -4.96 -9.30 -10.67
C TYR A 35 -4.15 -8.84 -11.88
N THR A 36 -2.82 -8.87 -11.81
CA THR A 36 -1.94 -8.36 -12.86
C THR A 36 -2.13 -9.14 -14.16
N THR A 37 -2.27 -10.46 -14.06
CA THR A 37 -2.48 -11.33 -15.21
C THR A 37 -3.83 -11.04 -15.88
N GLU A 38 -4.90 -11.00 -15.09
CA GLU A 38 -6.26 -10.76 -15.59
C GLU A 38 -6.45 -9.32 -16.11
N CYS A 39 -5.91 -8.32 -15.41
CA CYS A 39 -5.98 -6.92 -15.82
C CYS A 39 -5.25 -6.71 -17.16
N ASN A 40 -4.10 -7.36 -17.39
CA ASN A 40 -3.41 -7.31 -18.67
C ASN A 40 -4.25 -7.93 -19.80
N SER A 41 -4.92 -9.04 -19.53
CA SER A 41 -5.83 -9.68 -20.50
C SER A 41 -6.99 -8.76 -20.89
N LEU A 42 -7.65 -8.14 -19.91
CA LEU A 42 -8.75 -7.20 -20.12
C LEU A 42 -8.27 -5.93 -20.86
N LEU A 43 -7.12 -5.36 -20.46
CA LEU A 43 -6.56 -4.20 -21.13
C LEU A 43 -6.17 -4.50 -22.59
N ASN A 44 -5.65 -5.69 -22.87
CA ASN A 44 -5.38 -6.11 -24.26
C ASN A 44 -6.68 -6.21 -25.06
N SER A 45 -7.73 -6.76 -24.46
CA SER A 45 -9.08 -6.82 -25.07
C SER A 45 -9.61 -5.42 -25.38
N SER A 46 -9.39 -4.44 -24.49
CA SER A 46 -9.77 -3.03 -24.73
C SER A 46 -9.06 -2.42 -25.93
N LYS A 47 -7.77 -2.76 -26.14
CA LYS A 47 -6.96 -2.27 -27.28
C LYS A 47 -7.44 -2.87 -28.60
N LEU A 48 -7.92 -4.12 -28.59
CA LEU A 48 -8.45 -4.81 -29.78
C LEU A 48 -9.72 -4.15 -30.33
N LEU A 49 -10.51 -3.50 -29.47
CA LEU A 49 -11.72 -2.78 -29.88
C LEU A 49 -11.43 -1.53 -30.73
N LYS A 50 -10.17 -1.05 -30.75
CA LYS A 50 -9.72 0.14 -31.52
C LYS A 50 -10.59 1.38 -31.30
N GLN A 51 -11.29 1.46 -30.17
CA GLN A 51 -12.07 2.62 -29.78
C GLN A 51 -11.19 3.65 -29.07
N PRO A 52 -11.46 4.96 -29.24
CA PRO A 52 -10.72 5.97 -28.52
C PRO A 52 -11.07 5.92 -27.02
N LYS A 53 -10.13 6.30 -26.15
CA LYS A 53 -10.31 6.23 -24.68
C LYS A 53 -11.57 6.94 -24.17
N HIS A 54 -11.93 8.09 -24.76
CA HIS A 54 -13.14 8.84 -24.39
C HIS A 54 -14.45 8.11 -24.73
N TYR A 55 -14.42 7.12 -25.63
CA TYR A 55 -15.59 6.33 -25.99
C TYR A 55 -16.14 5.55 -24.80
N PHE A 56 -15.27 4.99 -23.96
CA PHE A 56 -15.71 4.22 -22.79
C PHE A 56 -16.43 5.09 -21.76
N GLN A 57 -16.00 6.36 -21.61
CA GLN A 57 -16.67 7.32 -20.76
C GLN A 57 -18.02 7.76 -21.34
N GLN A 58 -18.11 7.98 -22.66
CA GLN A 58 -19.37 8.28 -23.34
C GLN A 58 -20.35 7.11 -23.22
N PHE A 59 -19.90 5.88 -23.47
CA PHE A 59 -20.69 4.67 -23.31
C PHE A 59 -21.24 4.54 -21.89
N ALA A 60 -20.42 4.76 -20.85
CA ALA A 60 -20.88 4.71 -19.47
C ALA A 60 -21.98 5.75 -19.20
N ASN A 61 -21.84 6.97 -19.73
CA ASN A 61 -22.84 8.03 -19.57
C ASN A 61 -24.14 7.73 -20.32
N ASP A 62 -24.04 7.26 -21.57
CA ASP A 62 -25.18 6.97 -22.43
C ASP A 62 -26.09 5.88 -21.84
N PHE A 63 -25.50 4.90 -21.14
CA PHE A 63 -26.21 3.80 -20.49
C PHE A 63 -26.41 3.98 -18.97
N GLY A 64 -25.98 5.11 -18.39
CA GLY A 64 -26.13 5.40 -16.96
C GLY A 64 -25.33 4.45 -16.04
N LEU A 65 -24.19 3.95 -16.50
CA LEU A 65 -23.34 2.99 -15.80
C LEU A 65 -22.26 3.71 -14.99
N ASN A 66 -22.01 3.25 -13.75
CA ASN A 66 -20.95 3.78 -12.90
C ASN A 66 -19.73 2.85 -12.92
N PHE A 67 -18.85 3.06 -13.91
CA PHE A 67 -17.62 2.28 -14.13
C PHE A 67 -16.37 3.16 -14.04
N GLN A 68 -16.29 4.00 -13.02
CA GLN A 68 -15.19 4.96 -12.86
C GLN A 68 -13.82 4.28 -12.71
N LEU A 69 -13.75 3.13 -12.02
CA LEU A 69 -12.48 2.40 -11.82
C LEU A 69 -12.00 1.79 -13.14
N ALA A 70 -12.91 1.16 -13.88
CA ALA A 70 -12.59 0.61 -15.20
C ALA A 70 -12.14 1.71 -16.19
N ILE A 71 -12.83 2.86 -16.21
CA ILE A 71 -12.48 3.98 -17.09
C ILE A 71 -11.08 4.51 -16.72
N ASN A 72 -10.79 4.69 -15.44
CA ASN A 72 -9.47 5.12 -14.98
C ASN A 72 -8.39 4.11 -15.40
N ARG A 73 -8.65 2.81 -15.25
CA ARG A 73 -7.72 1.75 -15.65
C ARG A 73 -7.46 1.72 -17.16
N ILE A 74 -8.49 1.87 -17.99
CA ILE A 74 -8.35 1.97 -19.46
C ILE A 74 -7.58 3.24 -19.85
N ASN A 75 -7.80 4.34 -19.14
CA ASN A 75 -7.08 5.60 -19.36
C ASN A 75 -5.59 5.49 -19.03
N ILE A 76 -5.24 4.80 -17.94
CA ILE A 76 -3.86 4.51 -17.55
C ILE A 76 -3.22 3.53 -18.57
N GLY A 77 -3.91 2.45 -18.93
CA GLY A 77 -3.50 1.51 -19.96
C GLY A 77 -2.52 0.42 -19.52
N SER A 78 -2.23 0.36 -18.22
CA SER A 78 -1.50 -0.70 -17.54
C SER A 78 -2.21 -1.05 -16.21
N PRO A 79 -2.06 -2.28 -15.70
CA PRO A 79 -2.42 -2.60 -14.31
C PRO A 79 -1.77 -1.56 -13.38
N ASP A 80 -2.42 -1.21 -12.28
CA ASP A 80 -1.79 -0.26 -11.37
C ASP A 80 -0.53 -0.87 -10.78
N ASN A 81 0.58 -0.19 -10.99
CA ASN A 81 1.76 -0.38 -10.15
C ASN A 81 1.75 0.61 -8.98
N HIS A 82 0.80 1.54 -8.92
CA HIS A 82 0.77 2.56 -7.88
C HIS A 82 -0.19 2.14 -6.78
N THR A 83 0.37 1.98 -5.57
CA THR A 83 -0.30 1.52 -4.36
C THR A 83 -0.73 0.07 -4.41
N SER A 84 0.21 -0.81 -4.77
CA SER A 84 0.21 -2.12 -4.12
C SER A 84 0.06 -1.88 -2.60
N GLN A 85 -0.72 -2.67 -1.88
CA GLN A 85 -0.77 -2.58 -0.41
C GLN A 85 0.65 -2.63 0.20
N GLN A 86 1.61 -3.21 -0.54
CA GLN A 86 3.05 -3.11 -0.37
C GLN A 86 3.57 -1.67 -0.33
N ASP A 87 3.36 -0.84 -1.37
CA ASP A 87 3.83 0.55 -1.41
C ASP A 87 3.18 1.44 -0.35
N VAL A 88 1.90 1.19 -0.04
CA VAL A 88 1.18 1.91 1.02
C VAL A 88 1.76 1.56 2.39
N GLY A 89 1.95 0.27 2.67
CA GLY A 89 2.58 -0.20 3.90
C GLY A 89 4.02 0.29 4.05
N ILE A 90 4.79 0.34 2.95
CA ILE A 90 6.16 0.86 2.93
C ILE A 90 6.20 2.37 3.18
N PHE A 91 5.31 3.12 2.53
CA PHE A 91 5.20 4.56 2.70
C PHE A 91 4.76 4.92 4.14
N ASP A 92 3.72 4.26 4.65
CA ASP A 92 3.21 4.46 5.99
C ASP A 92 4.26 4.08 7.06
N LEU A 93 4.96 2.96 6.88
CA LEU A 93 6.03 2.56 7.79
C LEU A 93 7.20 3.55 7.77
N SER A 94 7.60 4.02 6.60
CA SER A 94 8.65 5.05 6.47
C SER A 94 8.25 6.35 7.17
N GLY A 95 7.00 6.78 6.98
CA GLY A 95 6.45 7.97 7.64
C GLY A 95 6.42 7.83 9.16
N ASN A 96 6.02 6.67 9.67
CA ASN A 96 5.97 6.39 11.11
C ASN A 96 7.37 6.35 11.74
N PHE A 97 8.36 5.79 11.05
CA PHE A 97 9.76 5.86 11.49
C PHE A 97 10.26 7.29 11.61
N ILE A 98 10.06 8.11 10.56
CA ILE A 98 10.49 9.50 10.54
C ILE A 98 9.82 10.27 11.67
N THR A 99 8.50 10.11 11.84
CA THR A 99 7.72 10.77 12.88
C THR A 99 8.23 10.43 14.29
N LEU A 100 8.46 9.15 14.57
CA LEU A 100 8.98 8.72 15.88
C LEU A 100 10.41 9.21 16.13
N ILE A 101 11.29 9.12 15.12
CA ILE A 101 12.67 9.59 15.22
C ILE A 101 12.71 11.12 15.45
N ASP A 102 11.88 11.88 14.74
CA ASP A 102 11.81 13.33 14.88
C ASP A 102 11.26 13.72 16.26
N ALA A 103 10.24 13.01 16.76
CA ALA A 103 9.74 13.19 18.12
C ALA A 103 10.86 13.00 19.16
N LEU A 104 11.66 11.94 19.04
CA LEU A 104 12.78 11.68 19.93
C LEU A 104 13.89 12.74 19.79
N LYS A 105 14.17 13.22 18.57
CA LYS A 105 15.13 14.32 18.32
C LYS A 105 14.69 15.65 18.91
N LEU A 106 13.39 15.90 18.95
CA LEU A 106 12.80 17.06 19.62
C LEU A 106 12.82 16.94 21.16
N GLY A 107 13.30 15.82 21.70
CA GLY A 107 13.39 15.59 23.14
C GLY A 107 12.08 15.18 23.79
N ILE A 108 11.11 14.67 23.01
CA ILE A 108 9.88 14.12 23.57
C ILE A 108 10.25 12.90 24.43
N SER A 109 9.95 13.00 25.72
CA SER A 109 10.18 11.95 26.72
C SER A 109 8.89 11.33 27.25
N ASN A 110 7.73 11.91 26.94
CA ASN A 110 6.45 11.43 27.44
C ASN A 110 6.13 10.04 26.88
N SER A 111 5.98 9.06 27.76
CA SER A 111 5.82 7.67 27.34
C SER A 111 4.50 7.42 26.63
N ASN A 112 3.39 8.06 27.03
CA ASN A 112 2.10 7.87 26.37
C ASN A 112 2.15 8.34 24.92
N GLN A 113 2.80 9.49 24.68
CA GLN A 113 2.95 10.03 23.33
C GLN A 113 3.84 9.12 22.46
N LEU A 114 4.98 8.70 23.00
CA LEU A 114 5.90 7.80 22.30
C LEU A 114 5.29 6.40 22.06
N TYR A 115 4.46 5.91 23.00
CA TYR A 115 3.77 4.63 22.90
C TYR A 115 2.78 4.63 21.73
N VAL A 116 1.96 5.69 21.59
CA VAL A 116 1.03 5.81 20.45
C VAL A 116 1.78 5.76 19.12
N MET A 117 2.87 6.52 18.98
CA MET A 117 3.69 6.53 17.77
C MET A 117 4.34 5.15 17.49
N LEU A 118 4.81 4.47 18.53
CA LEU A 118 5.38 3.12 18.42
C LEU A 118 4.32 2.10 17.98
N CYS A 119 3.12 2.16 18.54
CA CYS A 119 2.01 1.28 18.15
C CYS A 119 1.57 1.51 16.70
N GLU A 120 1.52 2.77 16.24
CA GLU A 120 1.24 3.07 14.83
C GLU A 120 2.31 2.49 13.90
N MET A 121 3.58 2.57 14.29
CA MET A 121 4.67 1.95 13.56
C MET A 121 4.55 0.41 13.55
N LEU A 122 4.27 -0.22 14.68
CA LEU A 122 4.05 -1.67 14.79
C LEU A 122 2.87 -2.14 13.93
N ARG A 123 1.79 -1.37 13.87
CA ARG A 123 0.65 -1.67 12.99
C ARG A 123 1.04 -1.60 11.50
N SER A 124 1.84 -0.61 11.10
CA SER A 124 2.36 -0.51 9.73
C SER A 124 3.32 -1.66 9.40
N ILE A 125 4.10 -2.11 10.39
CA ILE A 125 4.93 -3.32 10.31
C ILE A 125 4.07 -4.55 10.03
N GLU A 126 3.01 -4.80 10.79
CA GLU A 126 2.11 -5.95 10.58
C GLU A 126 1.40 -5.91 9.22
N LEU A 127 1.02 -4.71 8.76
CA LEU A 127 0.48 -4.51 7.41
C LEU A 127 1.53 -4.83 6.34
N SER A 128 2.79 -4.49 6.58
CA SER A 128 3.91 -4.78 5.69
C SER A 128 4.38 -6.24 5.75
N ASP A 129 4.16 -6.98 6.85
CA ASP A 129 4.55 -8.39 7.03
C ASP A 129 3.78 -9.32 6.08
N LYS A 130 2.50 -9.05 5.86
CA LYS A 130 1.69 -9.72 4.82
C LYS A 130 2.22 -9.51 3.40
N CYS A 131 3.16 -8.58 3.24
CA CYS A 131 3.67 -8.06 1.99
C CYS A 131 5.19 -8.33 1.79
N PHE A 132 5.95 -8.58 2.86
CA PHE A 132 7.37 -8.95 2.87
C PHE A 132 7.54 -10.46 2.99
N SER A 133 7.31 -11.19 1.91
CA SER A 133 7.61 -12.62 1.82
C SER A 133 9.12 -12.85 1.58
N GLY A 134 9.90 -12.73 2.65
CA GLY A 134 11.32 -13.10 2.68
C GLY A 134 11.67 -13.77 4.01
N PRO A 135 12.12 -15.04 4.04
CA PRO A 135 12.37 -15.78 5.28
C PRO A 135 13.44 -15.15 6.21
N ASP A 136 14.19 -14.16 5.72
CA ASP A 136 15.33 -13.55 6.41
C ASP A 136 15.12 -12.10 6.90
N PHE A 137 14.01 -11.43 6.55
CA PHE A 137 13.85 -10.00 6.84
C PHE A 137 13.48 -9.73 8.31
N TRP A 138 12.40 -10.34 8.80
CA TRP A 138 11.91 -10.13 10.17
C TRP A 138 12.90 -10.52 11.28
N PRO A 139 13.66 -11.62 11.14
CA PRO A 139 14.73 -11.93 12.09
C PRO A 139 15.82 -10.84 12.14
N ARG A 140 16.09 -10.15 11.01
CA ARG A 140 17.07 -9.05 10.93
C ARG A 140 16.52 -7.72 11.41
N PHE A 141 15.20 -7.55 11.40
CA PHE A 141 14.53 -6.30 11.77
C PHE A 141 14.60 -5.98 13.27
N LYS A 142 15.13 -6.89 14.10
CA LYS A 142 15.31 -6.73 15.56
C LYS A 142 13.99 -6.36 16.27
N LEU A 143 12.90 -7.05 15.95
CA LEU A 143 11.58 -6.84 16.57
C LEU A 143 11.63 -6.86 18.11
N GLU A 144 12.54 -7.65 18.69
CA GLU A 144 12.80 -7.69 20.14
C GLU A 144 13.07 -6.30 20.75
N LYS A 145 13.74 -5.41 20.02
CA LYS A 145 14.00 -4.03 20.48
C LYS A 145 12.71 -3.21 20.53
N LEU A 146 11.82 -3.39 19.56
CA LEU A 146 10.54 -2.68 19.52
C LEU A 146 9.64 -3.14 20.68
N THR A 147 9.56 -4.45 20.91
CA THR A 147 8.82 -5.01 22.04
C THR A 147 9.41 -4.57 23.38
N PHE A 148 10.73 -4.49 23.50
CA PHE A 148 11.39 -3.94 24.69
C PHE A 148 10.94 -2.50 24.97
N TRP A 149 10.96 -1.62 23.96
CA TRP A 149 10.53 -0.23 24.11
C TRP A 149 9.04 -0.11 24.38
N GLU A 150 8.21 -0.94 23.77
CA GLU A 150 6.77 -1.02 24.05
C GLU A 150 6.50 -1.29 25.53
N GLN A 151 7.12 -2.34 26.09
CA GLN A 151 7.00 -2.66 27.50
C GLN A 151 7.56 -1.55 28.40
N LYS A 152 8.69 -0.95 27.99
CA LYS A 152 9.34 0.11 28.76
C LYS A 152 8.46 1.35 28.87
N LEU A 153 7.80 1.75 27.77
CA LEU A 153 6.89 2.89 27.71
C LEU A 153 5.62 2.65 28.53
N LEU A 154 5.12 1.41 28.63
CA LEU A 154 3.99 1.07 29.49
C LEU A 154 4.31 1.14 31.00
N THR A 155 5.60 1.09 31.37
CA THR A 155 6.02 0.94 32.76
C THR A 155 6.31 2.27 33.46
N GLN A 156 6.54 3.35 32.69
CA GLN A 156 6.94 4.66 33.24
C GLN A 156 6.25 5.79 32.48
N GLU A 157 5.95 6.91 33.15
CA GLU A 157 5.28 8.05 32.52
C GLU A 157 6.20 8.87 31.60
N GLU A 158 7.49 8.95 31.94
CA GLU A 158 8.50 9.65 31.15
C GLU A 158 9.80 8.85 31.05
N LEU A 159 10.46 8.95 29.89
CA LEU A 159 11.80 8.44 29.67
C LEU A 159 12.86 9.41 30.23
N THR A 160 13.94 8.85 30.78
CA THR A 160 15.12 9.66 31.11
C THR A 160 15.85 10.10 29.83
N SER A 161 16.65 11.18 29.90
CA SER A 161 17.44 11.65 28.74
C SER A 161 18.35 10.55 28.16
N GLU A 162 18.92 9.71 29.02
CA GLU A 162 19.71 8.54 28.61
C GLU A 162 18.85 7.50 27.87
N GLN A 163 17.65 7.21 28.38
CA GLN A 163 16.71 6.29 27.74
C GLN A 163 16.20 6.82 26.40
N THR A 164 15.86 8.11 26.30
CA THR A 164 15.46 8.75 25.03
C THR A 164 16.57 8.66 23.99
N THR A 165 17.83 8.87 24.40
CA THR A 165 19.00 8.75 23.52
C THR A 165 19.20 7.32 23.04
N GLN A 166 19.06 6.34 23.94
CA GLN A 166 19.15 4.93 23.60
C GLN A 166 18.01 4.51 22.65
N PHE A 167 16.79 4.98 22.91
CA PHE A 167 15.63 4.71 22.06
C PHE A 167 15.81 5.29 20.66
N LEU A 168 16.28 6.53 20.56
CA LEU A 168 16.62 7.17 19.28
C LEU A 168 17.65 6.35 18.51
N SER A 169 18.75 5.95 19.15
CA SER A 169 19.80 5.15 18.51
C SER A 169 19.26 3.80 18.02
N ASP A 170 18.37 3.16 18.78
CA ASP A 170 17.75 1.90 18.38
C ASP A 170 16.82 2.10 17.18
N MET A 171 16.00 3.16 17.17
CA MET A 171 15.10 3.46 16.05
C MET A 171 15.87 3.82 14.77
N GLU A 172 16.94 4.61 14.87
CA GLU A 172 17.80 4.93 13.71
C GLU A 172 18.49 3.69 13.16
N SER A 173 18.96 2.78 14.02
CA SER A 173 19.53 1.50 13.59
C SER A 173 18.51 0.62 12.88
N THR A 174 17.27 0.53 13.40
CA THR A 174 16.21 -0.27 12.79
C THR A 174 15.79 0.33 11.45
N TYR A 175 15.61 1.65 11.38
CA TYR A 175 15.29 2.35 10.13
C TYR A 175 16.38 2.22 9.07
N TYR A 176 17.66 2.19 9.47
CA TYR A 176 18.76 1.93 8.55
C TYR A 176 18.66 0.54 7.91
N ILE A 177 18.42 -0.51 8.71
CA ILE A 177 18.24 -1.88 8.22
C ILE A 177 17.04 -1.95 7.27
N TYR A 178 15.93 -1.31 7.65
CA TYR A 178 14.75 -1.20 6.82
C TYR A 178 15.05 -0.57 5.45
N ARG A 179 15.70 0.59 5.42
CA ARG A 179 16.07 1.26 4.16
C ARG A 179 17.02 0.43 3.30
N GLN A 180 17.98 -0.28 3.92
CA GLN A 180 18.87 -1.18 3.17
C GLN A 180 18.08 -2.29 2.47
N HIS A 181 17.08 -2.85 3.15
CA HIS A 181 16.22 -3.87 2.57
C HIS A 181 15.39 -3.33 1.39
N LEU A 182 14.84 -2.12 1.52
CA LEU A 182 14.11 -1.46 0.43
C LEU A 182 14.98 -1.18 -0.80
N THR A 183 16.29 -1.04 -0.67
CA THR A 183 17.20 -0.83 -1.81
C THR A 183 17.69 -2.11 -2.48
N GLN A 184 17.46 -3.28 -1.87
CA GLN A 184 17.89 -4.58 -2.39
C GLN A 184 16.80 -5.29 -3.22
N HIS A 185 15.57 -4.79 -3.17
CA HIS A 185 14.40 -5.26 -3.92
C HIS A 185 13.82 -4.11 -4.75
#